data_AF-A0AAW9LBN0-F1
#
_entry.id   AF-A0AAW9LBN0-F1
#
_cell.length_a   1.000
_cell.length_b   1.000
_cell.length_c   1.000
_cell.angle_alpha   90.00
_cell.angle_beta   90.00
_cell.angle_gamma   90.00
#
_symmetry.space_group_name_H-M   'P 1'
#
loop_
_entity.id
_entity.type
_entity.pdbx_description
1 polymer ?
#
loop_
_entity_poly.entity_id
_entity_poly.type
_entity_poly.pdbx_seq_one_letter_code
_entity_poly.pdbx_strand_id
1 'polypeptide(L)' 'MRGGDVLPARDDDGRVRLLKFGDLAIDADSKEVHDARLDERAQTEGRDPSFRLVADDVDAITDGRLIGRPEGGEGDAN' A
#
# COMPACT_ATOMS: atom_id res chain seq x y z
N MET A 1 -14.92 -8.38 -3.85
CA MET A 1 -14.09 -7.45 -4.65
C MET A 1 -14.14 -7.90 -6.11
N ARG A 2 -14.25 -6.97 -7.08
CA ARG A 2 -14.38 -7.34 -8.50
C ARG A 2 -12.97 -7.58 -9.09
N GLY A 3 -12.88 -8.44 -10.09
CA GLY A 3 -11.60 -8.92 -10.65
C GLY A 3 -10.68 -7.81 -11.19
N GLY A 4 -11.23 -6.75 -11.76
CA GLY A 4 -10.49 -5.69 -12.46
C GLY A 4 -10.08 -4.48 -11.61
N ASP A 5 -10.26 -4.50 -10.29
CA ASP A 5 -9.97 -3.33 -9.46
C ASP A 5 -8.45 -3.05 -9.43
N VAL A 6 -8.05 -1.82 -9.79
CA VAL A 6 -6.69 -1.29 -9.64
C VAL A 6 -6.58 -0.64 -8.26
N LEU A 7 -5.59 -1.03 -7.46
CA LEU A 7 -5.43 -0.55 -6.09
C LEU A 7 -4.12 0.22 -5.96
N PRO A 8 -4.17 1.55 -5.73
CA PRO A 8 -2.98 2.34 -5.44
C PRO A 8 -2.64 2.29 -3.94
N ALA A 9 -1.36 2.16 -3.61
CA ALA A 9 -0.82 2.34 -2.25
C ALA A 9 0.47 3.14 -2.33
N ARG A 10 0.89 3.80 -1.25
CA ARG A 10 2.18 4.50 -1.21
C ARG A 10 3.32 3.55 -0.86
N ASP A 11 4.50 3.80 -1.42
CA ASP A 11 5.74 3.18 -0.94
C ASP A 11 6.29 3.91 0.30
N ASP A 12 7.44 3.44 0.79
CA ASP A 12 8.10 3.97 1.99
C ASP A 12 8.50 5.45 1.86
N ASP A 13 8.76 5.89 0.62
CA ASP A 13 9.07 7.28 0.23
C ASP A 13 7.80 8.13 0.01
N GLY A 14 6.60 7.54 0.12
CA GLY A 14 5.32 8.21 -0.09
C GLY A 14 4.87 8.33 -1.55
N ARG A 15 5.56 7.69 -2.49
CA ARG A 15 5.20 7.69 -3.92
C ARG A 15 4.12 6.66 -4.19
N VAL A 16 3.22 6.96 -5.11
CA VAL A 16 2.14 6.03 -5.46
C VAL A 16 2.70 4.83 -6.25
N ARG A 17 2.28 3.64 -5.84
CA ARG A 17 2.51 2.34 -6.46
C ARG A 17 1.19 1.60 -6.64
N LEU A 18 1.20 0.54 -7.44
CA LEU A 18 0.06 -0.32 -7.66
C LEU A 18 0.24 -1.59 -6.84
N LEU A 19 -0.61 -1.77 -5.82
CA LEU A 19 -0.73 -3.01 -5.06
C LEU A 19 -1.49 -4.07 -5.88
N LYS A 20 -2.43 -3.64 -6.71
CA LYS A 20 -3.15 -4.51 -7.64
C LYS A 20 -3.25 -3.81 -8.99
N PHE A 21 -2.82 -4.50 -10.04
CA PHE A 21 -2.75 -3.97 -11.40
C PHE A 21 -4.05 -4.09 -12.20
N GLY A 22 -5.00 -4.90 -11.74
CA GLY A 22 -6.21 -5.22 -12.52
C GLY A 22 -5.85 -5.76 -13.90
N ASP A 23 -6.54 -5.25 -14.93
CA ASP A 23 -6.34 -5.64 -16.34
C ASP A 23 -5.37 -4.71 -17.09
N LEU A 24 -4.57 -3.90 -16.39
CA LEU A 24 -3.62 -2.99 -17.01
C LEU A 24 -2.47 -3.78 -17.68
N ALA A 25 -2.19 -3.43 -18.94
CA ALA A 25 -1.05 -3.94 -19.70
C ALA A 25 0.25 -3.29 -19.21
N ILE A 26 0.74 -3.76 -18.06
CA ILE A 26 2.01 -3.36 -17.44
C ILE A 26 3.01 -4.50 -17.61
N ASP A 27 4.23 -4.15 -18.02
CA ASP A 27 5.34 -5.10 -18.17
C ASP A 27 5.72 -5.75 -16.84
N ALA A 28 6.23 -6.98 -16.88
CA ALA A 28 6.62 -7.74 -15.69
C ALA A 28 7.64 -6.99 -14.83
N ASP A 29 8.69 -6.43 -15.45
CA ASP A 29 9.74 -5.67 -14.75
C ASP A 29 9.16 -4.46 -14.02
N SER A 30 8.14 -3.81 -14.59
CA SER A 30 7.47 -2.68 -13.92
C SER A 30 6.64 -3.15 -12.72
N LYS A 31 5.97 -4.31 -12.82
CA LYS A 31 5.23 -4.89 -11.69
C LYS A 31 6.17 -5.24 -10.55
N GLU A 32 7.31 -5.85 -10.86
CA GLU A 32 8.34 -6.19 -9.88
C GLU A 32 8.87 -4.96 -9.14
N VAL A 33 9.06 -3.82 -9.83
CA VAL A 33 9.43 -2.57 -9.18
C VAL A 33 8.35 -2.08 -8.21
N HIS A 34 7.07 -2.17 -8.57
CA HIS A 34 5.98 -1.79 -7.68
C HIS A 34 5.90 -2.70 -6.45
N ASP A 35 5.99 -4.01 -6.65
CA ASP A 35 5.92 -5.01 -5.58
C ASP A 35 7.10 -4.83 -4.61
N ALA A 36 8.33 -4.75 -5.11
CA ALA A 36 9.53 -4.55 -4.28
C ALA A 36 9.44 -3.28 -3.41
N ARG A 37 8.89 -2.18 -3.95
CA ARG A 37 8.73 -0.92 -3.20
C ARG A 37 7.65 -0.98 -2.12
N LEU A 38 6.60 -1.76 -2.36
CA LEU A 38 5.56 -1.99 -1.36
C LEU A 38 6.05 -2.98 -0.29
N ASP A 39 6.83 -3.98 -0.67
CA ASP A 39 7.49 -4.91 0.25
C ASP A 39 8.49 -4.21 1.17
N GLU A 40 9.29 -3.28 0.64
CA GLU A 40 10.18 -2.42 1.44
C GLU A 40 9.39 -1.68 2.54
N ARG A 41 8.26 -1.05 2.18
CA ARG A 41 7.39 -0.38 3.16
C ARG A 41 6.81 -1.35 4.18
N ALA A 42 6.32 -2.49 3.70
CA ALA A 42 5.68 -3.51 4.53
C ALA A 42 6.66 -4.07 5.58
N GLN A 43 7.91 -4.31 5.17
CA GLN A 43 9.02 -4.68 6.06
C GLN A 43 9.33 -3.60 7.09
N THR A 44 9.42 -2.32 6.68
CA THR A 44 9.60 -1.18 7.61
C THR A 44 8.48 -1.10 8.65
N GLU A 45 7.25 -1.43 8.26
CA GLU A 45 6.05 -1.39 9.11
C GLU A 45 5.79 -2.70 9.88
N GLY A 46 6.56 -3.76 9.63
CA GLY A 46 6.38 -5.06 10.29
C GLY A 46 5.06 -5.76 9.94
N ARG A 47 4.54 -5.57 8.71
CA ARG A 47 3.29 -6.18 8.22
C ARG A 47 3.42 -6.62 6.77
N ASP A 48 2.43 -7.36 6.25
CA ASP A 48 2.37 -7.73 4.84
C ASP A 48 1.69 -6.64 3.98
N PRO A 49 2.10 -6.49 2.69
CA PRO A 49 1.39 -5.63 1.76
C PRO A 49 -0.04 -6.12 1.54
N SER A 50 -1.01 -5.26 1.86
CA SER A 50 -2.43 -5.61 1.77
C SER A 50 -3.30 -4.39 1.51
N PHE A 51 -4.60 -4.61 1.31
CA PHE A 51 -5.59 -3.54 1.19
C PHE A 51 -5.56 -2.55 2.36
N ARG A 52 -5.07 -2.97 3.54
CA ARG A 52 -4.87 -2.11 4.71
C ARG A 52 -3.97 -0.92 4.38
N LEU A 53 -2.91 -1.09 3.58
CA LEU A 53 -2.03 0.01 3.14
C LEU A 53 -2.81 1.11 2.43
N VAL A 54 -3.75 0.72 1.56
CA VAL A 54 -4.60 1.64 0.81
C VAL A 54 -5.54 2.41 1.73
N ALA A 55 -6.21 1.69 2.65
CA ALA A 55 -7.13 2.29 3.60
C ALA A 55 -6.41 3.28 4.52
N ASP A 56 -5.27 2.88 5.08
CA ASP A 56 -4.49 3.72 5.99
C ASP A 56 -3.97 4.98 5.29
N ASP A 57 -3.58 4.88 4.01
CA ASP A 57 -3.15 6.04 3.22
C ASP A 57 -4.30 7.03 2.96
N VAL A 58 -5.56 6.57 2.89
CA VAL A 58 -6.73 7.44 2.78
C VAL A 58 -7.00 8.12 4.13
N ASP A 59 -6.96 7.38 5.23
CA ASP A 59 -7.21 7.89 6.57
C ASP A 59 -6.15 8.93 6.99
N ALA A 60 -4.87 8.67 6.68
CA ALA A 60 -3.74 9.53 7.01
C ALA A 60 -3.88 10.96 6.46
N ILE A 61 -4.55 11.14 5.32
CA ILE A 61 -4.76 12.47 4.72
C ILE A 61 -5.63 13.35 5.62
N THR A 62 -6.63 12.76 6.29
CA THR A 62 -7.47 13.47 7.27
C THR A 62 -6.64 13.98 8.44
N ASP A 63 -5.60 13.23 8.81
CA ASP A 63 -4.67 13.57 9.89
C ASP A 63 -3.49 14.46 9.44
N GLY A 64 -3.51 14.96 8.20
CA GLY A 64 -2.44 15.80 7.64
C GLY A 64 -1.14 15.05 7.35
N ARG A 65 -1.18 13.73 7.24
CA ARG A 65 -0.04 12.84 6.97
C ARG A 65 -0.10 12.31 5.55
N LEU A 66 1.06 12.10 4.94
CA LEU A 66 1.13 11.59 3.57
C LEU A 66 1.00 10.07 3.50
N ILE A 67 1.59 9.36 4.46
CA ILE A 67 1.69 7.90 4.48
C ILE A 67 0.96 7.38 5.71
N GLY A 68 0.05 6.43 5.52
CA GLY A 68 -0.65 5.72 6.59
C GLY A 68 0.23 4.70 7.29
N ARG A 69 1.17 5.17 8.11
CA ARG A 69 1.97 4.31 8.97
C ARG A 69 1.12 3.82 10.15
N PRO A 70 1.22 2.55 10.56
CA PRO A 70 0.60 2.11 11.80
C PRO A 70 1.22 2.87 12.98
N GLU A 71 0.38 3.50 13.80
CA GLU A 71 0.83 4.05 15.08
C GLU A 71 1.17 2.88 16.00
N GLY A 72 2.31 2.94 16.69
CA GLY A 72 2.79 1.83 17.51
C GLY A 72 1.76 1.41 18.56
N GLY A 73 1.14 0.25 18.34
CA GLY A 73 0.37 -0.52 19.31
C GLY A 73 -0.95 0.10 19.77
N GLU A 74 -2.01 -0.08 18.99
CA GLU A 74 -3.36 -0.38 19.49
C GLU A 74 -4.19 -0.83 18.28
N GLY A 75 -4.69 -2.08 18.24
CA GLY A 75 -5.59 -2.44 17.14
C GLY A 75 -5.91 -3.90 16.83
N ASP A 76 -5.35 -4.90 17.51
CA ASP A 76 -5.97 -6.24 17.60
C ASP A 76 -6.78 -6.30 18.91
N ALA A 77 -7.81 -5.47 18.99
CA ALA A 77 -8.83 -5.55 20.03
C ALA A 77 -10.15 -5.00 19.49
N ASN A 78 -10.93 -5.87 18.86
CA ASN A 78 -12.38 -6.01 19.03
C ASN A 78 -12.85 -7.33 18.43
#